data_AF-A0ABD5W648-F1
#
_entry.id   AF-A0ABD5W648-F1
#
_cell.length_a   1.000
_cell.length_b   1.000
_cell.length_c   1.000
_cell.angle_alpha   90.00
_cell.angle_beta   90.00
_cell.angle_gamma   90.00
#
_symmetry.space_group_name_H-M   'P 1'
#
loop_
_entity.id
_entity.type
_entity.pdbx_description
1 polymer ?
#
loop_
_entity_poly.entity_id
_entity_poly.type
_entity_poly.pdbx_seq_one_letter_code
_entity_poly.pdbx_strand_id
1 'polypeptide(L)' 'MDSPDGSGPHSGPPAGLARLERSLRRALATAESEETRYHLRTALQYLEVLRDRSADTGRTQSAPSDGR' A
#
# COMPACT_ATOMS: atom_id res chain seq x y z
N MET A 1 33.53 -10.76 -16.96
CA MET A 1 32.84 -9.56 -16.46
C MET A 1 31.48 -10.02 -15.98
N ASP A 2 31.37 -10.16 -14.66
CA ASP A 2 30.12 -10.34 -13.93
C ASP A 2 29.28 -9.07 -14.00
N SER A 3 28.01 -9.21 -14.38
CA SER A 3 26.90 -8.35 -13.93
C SER A 3 25.58 -8.90 -14.48
N PRO A 4 24.80 -9.66 -13.69
CA PRO A 4 23.36 -9.62 -13.84
C PRO A 4 22.85 -8.45 -13.01
N ASP A 5 22.54 -7.34 -13.68
CA ASP A 5 21.74 -6.25 -13.13
C ASP A 5 20.30 -6.78 -12.92
N GLY A 6 20.14 -7.52 -11.83
CA GLY A 6 18.88 -8.08 -11.36
C GLY A 6 18.13 -7.08 -10.49
N SER A 7 18.03 -5.82 -10.92
CA SER A 7 17.16 -4.84 -10.30
C SER A 7 15.72 -5.12 -10.76
N GLY A 8 15.08 -6.09 -10.10
CA GLY A 8 13.69 -6.45 -10.34
C GLY A 8 12.77 -5.22 -10.29
N PRO A 9 11.60 -5.26 -10.96
CA PRO A 9 10.74 -4.10 -11.06
C PRO A 9 10.37 -3.63 -9.65
N HIS A 10 10.91 -2.47 -9.27
CA HIS A 10 10.51 -1.68 -8.13
C HIS A 10 9.01 -1.39 -8.30
N SER A 11 8.19 -2.32 -7.83
CA SER A 11 6.76 -2.18 -7.80
C SER A 11 6.48 -1.03 -6.85
N GLY A 12 6.09 0.10 -7.43
CA GLY A 12 5.90 1.34 -6.71
C GLY A 12 4.97 1.19 -5.48
N PRO A 13 4.96 2.21 -4.61
CA PRO A 13 4.19 2.24 -3.37
C PRO A 13 2.74 1.70 -3.43
N PRO A 14 1.93 1.83 -4.51
CA PRO A 14 0.57 1.26 -4.52
C PRO A 14 0.51 -0.28 -4.54
N ALA A 15 1.52 -0.97 -5.08
CA ALA A 15 1.51 -2.42 -5.20
C ALA A 15 1.74 -3.14 -3.85
N GLY A 16 2.58 -2.55 -2.99
CA GLY A 16 2.85 -3.07 -1.65
C GLY A 16 1.62 -3.01 -0.73
N LEU A 17 0.93 -1.88 -0.73
CA LEU A 17 -0.28 -1.69 0.08
C LEU A 17 -1.42 -2.62 -0.38
N ALA A 18 -1.62 -2.79 -1.69
CA ALA A 18 -2.63 -3.71 -2.21
C ALA A 18 -2.36 -5.17 -1.83
N ARG A 19 -1.09 -5.60 -1.82
CA ARG A 19 -0.70 -6.94 -1.38
C ARG A 19 -0.95 -7.12 0.13
N LEU A 20 -0.59 -6.13 0.94
CA LEU A 20 -0.81 -6.16 2.39
C LEU A 20 -2.31 -6.21 2.73
N GLU A 21 -3.12 -5.38 2.08
CA GLU A 21 -4.59 -5.38 2.24
C GLU A 21 -5.17 -6.77 1.97
N ARG A 22 -4.75 -7.42 0.88
CA ARG A 22 -5.21 -8.76 0.53
C ARG A 22 -4.80 -9.81 1.57
N SER A 23 -3.58 -9.72 2.11
CA SER A 23 -3.12 -10.63 3.16
C SER A 23 -3.92 -10.46 4.45
N LEU A 24 -4.19 -9.21 4.87
CA LEU A 24 -4.99 -8.90 6.06
C LEU A 24 -6.43 -9.40 5.92
N ARG A 25 -7.05 -9.23 4.75
CA ARG A 25 -8.40 -9.77 4.47
C ARG A 25 -8.45 -11.29 4.57
N ARG A 26 -7.42 -12.00 4.08
CA ARG A 26 -7.32 -13.46 4.22
C ARG A 26 -7.14 -13.88 5.69
N ALA A 27 -6.25 -13.21 6.41
CA ALA A 27 -6.04 -13.48 7.84
C ALA A 27 -7.32 -13.24 8.66
N LEU A 28 -8.11 -12.23 8.30
CA LEU A 28 -9.37 -11.93 8.99
C LEU A 28 -10.41 -13.03 8.77
N ALA A 29 -10.44 -13.63 7.57
CA ALA A 29 -11.36 -14.72 7.25
C ALA A 29 -11.09 -16.00 8.06
N THR A 30 -9.84 -16.21 8.51
CA THR A 30 -9.43 -17.42 9.25
C THR A 30 -9.12 -17.15 10.71
N ALA A 31 -9.19 -15.91 11.18
CA ALA A 31 -8.88 -15.58 12.57
C ALA A 31 -9.96 -16.14 13.50
N GLU A 32 -9.55 -16.90 14.52
CA GLU A 32 -10.45 -17.47 15.53
C GLU A 32 -10.61 -16.56 16.75
N SER A 33 -9.55 -15.84 17.12
CA SER A 33 -9.56 -14.91 18.26
C SER A 33 -10.21 -13.57 17.89
N GLU A 34 -11.12 -13.10 18.74
CA GLU A 34 -11.73 -11.77 18.64
C GLU A 34 -10.69 -10.64 18.73
N GLU A 35 -9.66 -10.81 19.57
CA GLU A 35 -8.56 -9.85 19.67
C GLU A 35 -7.79 -9.76 18.34
N THR A 36 -7.51 -10.90 17.70
CA THR A 36 -6.88 -10.92 16.38
C THR A 36 -7.77 -10.28 15.32
N ARG A 37 -9.08 -10.56 15.32
CA ARG A 37 -10.05 -9.92 14.41
C ARG A 37 -10.09 -8.41 14.59
N TYR A 38 -10.06 -7.94 15.84
CA TYR A 38 -9.99 -6.51 16.16
C TYR A 38 -8.75 -5.86 15.54
N HIS A 39 -7.56 -6.41 15.80
CA HIS A 39 -6.32 -5.84 15.25
C HIS A 39 -6.26 -5.86 13.73
N LEU A 40 -6.77 -6.92 13.08
CA LEU A 40 -6.83 -7.01 11.62
C LEU A 40 -7.78 -5.97 11.00
N ARG A 41 -8.94 -5.72 11.62
CA ARG A 41 -9.85 -4.64 11.19
C ARG A 41 -9.22 -3.26 11.38
N THR A 42 -8.53 -3.04 12.49
CA THR A 42 -7.82 -1.78 12.76
C THR A 42 -6.69 -1.54 11.76
N ALA A 43 -5.92 -2.57 11.42
CA ALA A 43 -4.88 -2.49 10.40
C ALA A 43 -5.44 -2.14 9.02
N LEU A 44 -6.60 -2.70 8.64
CA LEU A 44 -7.29 -2.36 7.39
C LEU A 44 -7.74 -0.88 7.37
N GLN A 45 -8.26 -0.35 8.48
CA GLN A 45 -8.62 1.07 8.59
C GLN A 45 -7.39 1.99 8.41
N TYR A 46 -6.24 1.63 8.97
CA TYR A 46 -5.02 2.42 8.76
C TYR A 46 -4.54 2.41 7.30
N LEU A 47 -4.74 1.31 6.58
CA LEU A 47 -4.41 1.28 5.15
C LEU A 47 -5.27 2.24 4.33
N GLU A 48 -6.54 2.41 4.68
CA GLU A 48 -7.42 3.39 4.02
C GLU A 48 -6.88 4.81 4.23
N VAL A 49 -6.54 5.18 5.47
CA VAL A 49 -5.93 6.49 5.80
C VAL A 49 -4.62 6.72 5.04
N LEU A 50 -3.76 5.70 4.92
CA LEU A 50 -2.50 5.80 4.19
C LEU A 50 -2.72 5.95 2.68
N ARG A 51 -3.74 5.29 2.12
CA ARG A 51 -4.09 5.39 0.71
C ARG A 51 -4.63 6.79 0.39
N ASP A 52 -5.45 7.36 1.26
CA ASP A 52 -5.98 8.73 1.10
C ASP A 52 -4.86 9.78 1.12
N ARG A 53 -3.89 9.66 2.04
CA ARG A 53 -2.71 10.54 2.09
C ARG A 53 -1.82 10.42 0.85
N SER A 54 -1.70 9.20 0.31
CA SER A 54 -0.93 8.94 -0.92
C SER A 54 -1.61 9.54 -2.16
N ALA A 55 -2.95 9.51 -2.20
CA ALA A 55 -3.72 10.15 -3.26
C ALA A 55 -3.60 11.68 -3.22
N ASP A 56 -3.54 12.27 -2.03
CA ASP A 56 -3.37 13.71 -1.85
C ASP A 56 -1.99 14.21 -2.32
N THR A 57 -0.93 13.50 -1.93
CA THR A 57 0.45 13.81 -2.35
C THR A 57 0.73 13.55 -3.84
N GLY A 58 0.01 12.63 -4.47
CA GLY A 58 0.04 12.45 -5.93
C GLY A 58 -0.66 13.59 -6.69
N ARG A 59 -1.69 14.20 -6.09
CA ARG A 59 -2.43 15.32 -6.69
C ARG A 59 -1.63 16.63 -6.63
N THR A 60 -0.83 16.85 -5.58
CA THR A 60 0.00 18.07 -5.45
C THR A 60 1.18 18.11 -6.43
N GLN A 61 1.66 16.96 -6.92
CA GLN A 61 2.76 16.91 -7.91
C GLN A 61 2.32 17.11 -9.36
N SER A 62 1.01 17.09 -9.63
CA SER A 62 0.44 17.39 -10.94
C SER A 62 0.00 18.86 -11.03
N ALA A 63 0.83 19.79 -10.55
CA ALA A 63 0.65 21.20 -10.90
C ALA A 63 1.24 21.41 -12.30
N PRO A 64 0.50 21.97 -13.28
CA PRO A 64 1.02 22.22 -14.60
C PRO A 64 2.21 23.17 -14.49
N SER A 65 3.32 22.83 -15.15
CA SER A 65 4.33 23.83 -15.50
C SER A 65 3.65 24.85 -16.43
N ASP A 66 3.10 25.90 -15.84
CA ASP A 66 2.72 27.10 -16.57
C ASP A 66 4.02 27.75 -17.06
N GLY A 67 4.39 27.37 -18.28
CA GLY A 67 5.35 28.12 -19.07
C GLY A 67 4.66 29.34 -19.65
N ARG A 68 5.00 30.53 -19.12
CA ARG A 68 5.00 31.79 -19.87
C ARG A 68 5.96 32.79 -19.25
#